data_AF-A0A7J2XBP3-F1
#
_entry.id   AF-A0A7J2XBP3-F1
#
_cell.length_a   1.000
_cell.length_b   1.000
_cell.length_c   1.000
_cell.angle_alpha   90.00
_cell.angle_beta   90.00
_cell.angle_gamma   90.00
#
_symmetry.space_group_name_H-M   'P 1'
#
loop_
_entity.id
_entity.type
_entity.pdbx_description
1 polymer ?
#
loop_
_entity_poly.entity_id
_entity_poly.type
_entity_poly.pdbx_seq_one_letter_code
_entity_poly.pdbx_strand_id
1 'polypeptide(L)'
;MRKEDVEKRIELMGKRRRTALKILISISMILLLIVSLILFLVYYVKIGSALLHYLPLPLSSLIEAISLVLAIFIVITILLYLDFRIRKRRLEESLKPKPTFYKGKRLYVFTYPQGAKGGVFAKTFIDIDDKTVINLRCQVIKPQEIWK
;
A
#
# COMPACT_ATOMS: atom_id res chain seq x y z
N MET A 1 7.76 -19.77 0.94
CA MET A 1 7.22 -18.71 1.83
C MET A 1 5.74 -18.93 2.00
N ARG A 2 5.23 -18.98 3.24
CA ARG A 2 3.80 -19.17 3.53
C ARG A 2 3.05 -17.86 3.25
N LYS A 3 1.84 -17.91 2.69
CA LYS A 3 1.04 -16.70 2.39
C LYS A 3 0.85 -15.81 3.63
N GLU A 4 0.65 -16.44 4.79
CA GLU A 4 0.49 -15.79 6.10
C GLU A 4 1.71 -14.97 6.52
N ASP A 5 2.93 -15.42 6.21
CA ASP A 5 4.17 -14.69 6.55
C ASP A 5 4.34 -13.43 5.70
N VAL A 6 3.87 -13.48 4.46
CA VAL A 6 3.91 -12.36 3.51
C VAL A 6 2.85 -11.31 3.90
N GLU A 7 1.64 -11.75 4.26
CA GLU A 7 0.57 -10.87 4.74
C GLU A 7 0.95 -10.17 6.05
N LYS A 8 1.50 -10.88 7.04
CA LYS A 8 1.99 -10.27 8.29
C LYS A 8 3.05 -9.21 8.04
N ARG A 9 3.99 -9.44 7.10
CA ARG A 9 5.01 -8.44 6.74
C ARG A 9 4.39 -7.21 6.07
N ILE A 10 3.36 -7.37 5.24
CA ILE A 10 2.62 -6.24 4.64
C ILE A 10 1.94 -5.41 5.72
N GLU A 11 1.26 -6.07 6.66
CA GLU A 11 0.56 -5.37 7.73
C GLU A 11 1.52 -4.58 8.61
N LEU A 12 2.66 -5.18 8.97
CA LEU A 12 3.71 -4.52 9.75
C LEU A 12 4.33 -3.33 9.01
N MET A 13 4.69 -3.50 7.73
CA MET A 13 5.25 -2.41 6.90
C MET A 13 4.21 -1.30 6.68
N GLY A 14 2.95 -1.66 6.45
CA GLY A 14 1.85 -0.73 6.28
C GLY A 14 1.49 0.03 7.55
N LYS A 15 1.60 -0.60 8.73
CA LYS A 15 1.34 0.04 10.03
C LYS A 15 2.43 1.08 10.35
N ARG A 16 3.71 0.71 10.24
CA ARG A 16 4.84 1.65 10.48
C ARG A 16 4.79 2.86 9.55
N ARG A 17 4.53 2.65 8.26
CA ARG A 17 4.44 3.75 7.28
C ARG A 17 3.20 4.62 7.46
N ARG A 18 2.04 4.05 7.83
CA ARG A 18 0.86 4.84 8.19
C ARG A 18 1.10 5.70 9.42
N THR A 19 1.82 5.19 10.42
CA THR A 19 2.22 5.98 11.58
C THR A 19 3.15 7.12 11.18
N ALA A 20 4.16 6.87 10.34
CA ALA A 20 5.05 7.92 9.84
C ALA A 20 4.30 9.00 9.04
N LEU A 21 3.38 8.61 8.16
CA LEU A 21 2.51 9.53 7.41
C LEU A 21 1.61 10.36 8.35
N LYS A 22 0.99 9.73 9.36
CA LYS A 22 0.19 10.44 10.35
C LYS A 22 1.02 11.47 11.13
N ILE A 23 2.22 11.08 11.57
CA ILE A 23 3.13 11.98 12.28
C ILE A 23 3.54 13.15 11.37
N LEU A 24 3.89 12.88 10.12
CA LEU A 24 4.29 13.90 9.15
C LEU A 24 3.16 14.92 8.88
N ILE A 25 1.93 14.44 8.75
CA ILE A 25 0.73 15.29 8.58
C ILE A 25 0.46 16.07 9.87
N SER A 26 0.52 15.43 11.05
CA SER A 26 0.34 16.11 12.34
C SER A 26 1.37 17.23 12.53
N ILE A 27 2.65 16.99 12.24
CA ILE A 27 3.71 17.99 12.31
C ILE A 27 3.43 19.14 11.34
N SER A 28 3.03 18.84 10.11
CA SER A 28 2.71 19.86 9.11
C SER A 28 1.52 20.72 9.55
N MET A 29 0.50 20.12 10.15
CA MET A 29 -0.70 20.81 10.64
C MET A 29 -0.38 21.71 11.85
N ILE A 30 0.44 21.22 12.78
CA ILE A 30 0.95 22.01 13.91
C ILE A 30 1.76 23.21 13.41
N LEU A 31 2.65 23.00 12.43
CA LEU A 31 3.46 24.07 11.85
C LEU A 31 2.57 25.14 11.20
N LEU A 32 1.55 24.74 10.45
CA LEU A 32 0.61 25.64 9.80
C LEU A 32 -0.19 26.45 10.83
N LEU A 33 -0.62 25.81 11.93
CA LEU A 33 -1.31 26.47 13.03
C LEU A 33 -0.41 27.51 13.73
N ILE A 34 0.87 27.20 13.95
CA ILE A 34 1.85 28.14 14.51
C ILE A 34 2.02 29.35 13.58
N VAL A 35 2.20 29.14 12.28
CA VAL A 35 2.33 30.24 11.30
C VAL A 35 1.08 31.11 11.28
N SER A 36 -0.10 30.50 11.27
CA SER A 36 -1.37 31.23 11.31
C SER A 36 -1.52 32.06 12.58
N LEU A 37 -1.09 31.53 13.73
CA LEU A 37 -1.11 32.25 15.00
C LEU A 37 -0.14 33.45 14.99
N ILE A 38 1.07 33.26 14.43
CA ILE A 38 2.05 34.34 14.27
C ILE A 38 1.49 35.44 13.36
N LEU A 39 0.90 35.07 12.22
CA LEU A 39 0.25 36.03 11.32
C LEU A 39 -0.89 36.79 12.00
N PHE A 40 -1.72 36.09 12.79
CA PHE A 40 -2.80 36.71 13.55
C PHE A 40 -2.29 37.70 14.60
N LEU A 41 -1.28 37.33 15.38
CA LEU A 41 -0.66 38.19 16.40
C LEU A 41 -0.01 39.44 15.80
N VAL A 42 0.68 39.29 14.66
CA VAL A 42 1.32 40.42 13.98
C VAL A 42 0.29 41.35 13.35
N TYR A 43 -0.66 40.79 12.59
CA TYR A 43 -1.55 41.59 11.74
C TYR A 43 -2.74 42.19 12.50
N TYR A 44 -3.38 41.42 13.39
CA TYR A 44 -4.60 41.86 14.08
C TYR A 44 -4.33 42.47 15.45
N VAL A 45 -3.38 41.91 16.20
CA VAL A 45 -3.17 42.32 17.59
C VAL A 45 -2.19 43.51 17.67
N LYS A 46 -1.43 43.81 16.60
CA LYS A 46 -0.40 44.88 16.51
C LYS A 46 0.69 44.85 17.60
N ILE A 47 0.63 43.91 18.54
CA ILE A 47 1.66 43.56 19.53
C ILE A 47 2.94 43.05 18.87
N GLY A 48 2.86 42.59 17.62
CA GLY A 48 3.99 42.05 16.87
C GLY A 48 5.15 43.02 16.63
N SER A 49 4.93 44.35 16.68
CA SER A 49 5.99 45.34 16.41
C SER A 49 7.14 45.33 17.43
N ALA A 50 6.87 44.98 18.69
CA ALA A 50 7.92 44.84 19.72
C ALA A 50 8.60 43.46 19.70
N LEU A 51 7.88 42.41 19.31
CA LEU A 51 8.40 41.04 19.16
C LEU A 51 9.23 40.83 17.89
N LEU A 52 8.87 41.55 16.81
CA LEU A 52 9.60 41.62 15.54
C LEU A 52 11.05 42.09 15.71
N HIS A 53 11.31 42.94 16.70
CA HIS A 53 12.64 43.51 16.95
C HIS A 53 13.66 42.49 17.48
N TYR A 54 13.17 41.39 18.06
CA TYR A 54 13.99 40.27 18.54
C TYR A 54 14.18 39.16 17.50
N LEU A 55 13.47 39.22 16.37
CA LEU A 55 13.65 38.25 15.30
C LEU A 55 14.79 38.68 14.38
N PRO A 56 15.80 37.82 14.15
CA PRO A 56 16.94 38.15 13.30
C PRO A 56 16.59 38.26 11.81
N LEU A 57 15.35 37.97 11.40
CA LEU A 57 14.90 37.93 10.02
C LEU A 57 13.61 38.73 9.81
N PRO A 58 13.47 39.43 8.68
CA PRO A 58 12.20 40.07 8.32
C PRO A 58 11.10 39.03 8.15
N LEU A 59 9.88 39.38 8.54
CA LEU A 59 8.71 38.49 8.49
C LEU A 59 8.50 37.84 7.12
N SER A 60 8.76 38.58 6.04
CA SER A 60 8.67 38.08 4.66
C SER A 60 9.57 36.86 4.44
N SER A 61 10.85 36.97 4.81
CA SER A 61 11.82 35.87 4.66
C SER A 61 11.49 34.67 5.56
N LEU A 62 10.89 34.89 6.73
CA LEU A 62 10.48 33.82 7.61
C LEU A 62 9.27 33.05 7.06
N ILE A 63 8.29 33.76 6.49
CA ILE A 63 7.14 33.15 5.82
C ILE A 63 7.58 32.37 4.58
N GLU A 64 8.49 32.93 3.78
CA GLU A 64 9.07 32.25 2.63
C GLU A 64 9.79 30.96 3.02
N ALA A 65 10.62 31.00 4.07
CA ALA A 65 11.33 29.82 4.57
C ALA A 65 10.36 28.74 5.06
N ILE A 66 9.32 29.10 5.81
CA ILE A 66 8.34 28.12 6.30
C ILE A 66 7.48 27.57 5.15
N SER A 67 7.13 28.39 4.17
CA SER A 67 6.43 27.97 2.95
C SER A 67 7.25 26.93 2.17
N LEU A 68 8.55 27.18 2.01
CA LEU A 68 9.47 26.24 1.37
C LEU A 68 9.53 24.90 2.11
N VAL A 69 9.65 24.94 3.45
CA VAL A 69 9.66 23.74 4.29
C VAL A 69 8.34 22.98 4.13
N LEU A 70 7.19 23.65 4.21
CA LEU A 70 5.88 23.03 4.00
C LEU A 70 5.76 22.37 2.62
N ALA A 71 6.23 23.04 1.56
CA ALA A 71 6.24 22.47 0.22
C ALA A 71 7.05 21.17 0.15
N ILE A 72 8.24 21.14 0.77
CA ILE A 72 9.08 19.93 0.85
C ILE A 72 8.35 18.81 1.60
N PHE A 73 7.72 19.12 2.74
CA PHE A 73 6.94 18.15 3.51
C PHE A 73 5.78 17.57 2.71
N ILE A 74 5.06 18.39 1.92
CA ILE A 74 3.98 17.95 1.03
C ILE A 74 4.53 16.99 -0.03
N VAL A 75 5.64 17.33 -0.69
CA VAL A 75 6.26 16.48 -1.71
C VAL A 75 6.68 15.13 -1.13
N ILE A 76 7.33 15.12 0.04
CA ILE A 76 7.71 13.88 0.74
C ILE A 76 6.48 13.03 1.08
N THR A 77 5.39 13.67 1.53
CA THR A 77 4.12 12.99 1.83
C THR A 77 3.56 12.27 0.59
N ILE A 78 3.54 12.96 -0.55
CA ILE A 78 3.06 12.41 -1.82
C ILE A 78 3.94 11.23 -2.26
N LEU A 79 5.27 11.37 -2.20
CA LEU A 79 6.20 10.32 -2.57
C LEU A 79 6.02 9.06 -1.70
N LEU A 80 5.89 9.23 -0.39
CA LEU A 80 5.63 8.12 0.53
C LEU A 80 4.30 7.41 0.25
N TYR A 81 3.26 8.18 -0.07
CA TYR A 81 1.96 7.64 -0.43
C TYR A 81 2.01 6.83 -1.74
N LEU A 82 2.64 7.36 -2.78
CA LEU A 82 2.79 6.69 -4.07
C LEU A 82 3.61 5.40 -3.95
N ASP A 83 4.76 5.44 -3.26
CA ASP A 83 5.60 4.26 -3.04
C ASP A 83 4.83 3.17 -2.27
N PHE A 84 4.02 3.54 -1.27
CA PHE A 84 3.14 2.58 -0.58
C PHE A 84 2.11 1.96 -1.53
N ARG A 85 1.43 2.77 -2.34
CA ARG A 85 0.41 2.30 -3.29
C ARG A 85 1.02 1.34 -4.31
N ILE A 86 2.21 1.66 -4.83
CA ILE A 86 2.92 0.83 -5.81
C ILE A 86 3.36 -0.51 -5.19
N ARG A 87 3.94 -0.49 -3.98
CA ARG A 87 4.37 -1.72 -3.30
C ARG A 87 3.20 -2.61 -2.93
N LYS A 88 2.10 -2.03 -2.45
CA LYS A 88 0.86 -2.77 -2.16
C LYS A 88 0.36 -3.48 -3.42
N ARG A 89 0.26 -2.76 -4.54
CA ARG A 89 -0.18 -3.32 -5.82
C ARG A 89 0.74 -4.46 -6.32
N ARG A 90 2.06 -4.27 -6.28
CA ARG A 90 3.01 -5.34 -6.67
C ARG A 90 2.87 -6.59 -5.81
N LEU A 91 2.60 -6.42 -4.51
CA LEU A 91 2.42 -7.58 -3.64
C LEU A 91 1.09 -8.30 -3.87
N GLU A 92 0.00 -7.56 -4.10
CA GLU A 92 -1.27 -8.15 -4.53
C GLU A 92 -1.12 -8.92 -5.85
N GLU A 93 -0.35 -8.38 -6.79
CA GLU A 93 0.00 -9.08 -8.05
C GLU A 93 0.87 -10.33 -7.80
N SER A 94 1.79 -10.30 -6.82
CA SER A 94 2.61 -11.46 -6.45
C SER A 94 1.83 -12.59 -5.75
N LEU A 95 0.70 -12.25 -5.12
CA LEU A 95 -0.20 -13.20 -4.46
C LEU A 95 -1.13 -13.90 -5.45
N LYS A 96 -1.32 -13.33 -6.66
CA LYS A 96 -2.05 -14.00 -7.73
C LYS A 96 -1.26 -15.26 -8.15
N PRO A 97 -1.93 -16.42 -8.31
CA PRO A 97 -1.26 -17.60 -8.81
C PRO A 97 -0.63 -17.27 -10.16
N LYS A 98 0.69 -17.50 -10.28
CA LYS A 98 1.38 -17.33 -11.56
C LYS A 98 0.62 -18.12 -12.63
N PRO A 99 0.33 -17.55 -13.80
CA PRO A 99 -0.34 -18.28 -14.87
C PRO A 99 0.51 -19.51 -15.17
N THR A 100 -0.08 -20.69 -14.99
CA THR A 100 0.56 -21.93 -15.42
C THR A 100 0.34 -22.05 -16.92
N PHE A 101 1.34 -22.54 -17.65
CA PHE A 101 1.24 -22.76 -19.09
C PHE A 101 1.36 -24.26 -19.36
N TYR A 102 0.53 -24.76 -20.28
CA TYR A 102 0.58 -26.14 -20.76
C TYR A 102 0.62 -26.10 -22.29
N LYS A 103 1.66 -26.68 -22.89
CA LYS A 103 1.91 -26.66 -24.35
C LYS A 103 1.86 -25.23 -24.96
N GLY A 104 2.43 -24.25 -24.26
CA GLY A 104 2.44 -22.84 -24.71
C GLY A 104 1.11 -22.09 -24.53
N LYS A 105 0.03 -22.78 -24.13
CA LYS A 105 -1.28 -22.20 -23.84
C LYS A 105 -1.45 -21.90 -22.35
N ARG A 106 -2.25 -20.88 -22.02
CA ARG A 106 -2.58 -20.48 -20.64
C ARG A 106 -3.45 -21.55 -20.00
N LEU A 107 -2.98 -22.10 -18.88
CA LEU A 107 -3.66 -23.17 -18.15
C LEU A 107 -4.49 -22.60 -17.00
N TYR A 108 -5.79 -22.89 -17.01
CA TYR A 108 -6.69 -22.64 -15.90
C TYR A 108 -6.98 -23.96 -15.19
N VAL A 109 -6.77 -24.00 -13.87
CA VAL A 109 -7.02 -25.21 -13.08
C VAL A 109 -8.32 -25.02 -12.32
N PHE A 110 -9.29 -25.91 -12.57
CA PHE A 110 -10.54 -25.95 -11.84
C PHE A 110 -10.64 -27.28 -11.09
N THR A 111 -10.93 -27.24 -9.79
CA THR A 111 -11.05 -28.44 -8.96
C THR A 111 -12.48 -28.58 -8.45
N TYR A 112 -13.06 -29.76 -8.65
CA TYR A 112 -14.39 -30.13 -8.18
C TYR A 112 -14.31 -31.36 -7.25
N PRO A 113 -14.93 -31.33 -6.05
CA PRO A 113 -15.66 -30.20 -5.47
C PRO A 113 -14.72 -29.05 -5.04
N GLN A 114 -15.25 -27.82 -5.05
CA GLN A 114 -14.47 -26.62 -4.72
C GLN A 114 -13.89 -26.73 -3.30
N GLY A 115 -12.58 -26.50 -3.16
CA GLY A 115 -11.90 -26.53 -1.87
C GLY A 115 -11.47 -27.92 -1.38
N ALA A 116 -11.66 -28.98 -2.18
CA ALA A 116 -11.16 -30.32 -1.84
C ALA A 116 -9.63 -30.33 -1.68
N LYS A 117 -9.15 -30.81 -0.52
CA LYS A 117 -7.73 -30.99 -0.20
C LYS A 117 -7.44 -32.47 0.01
N GLY A 118 -6.54 -33.04 -0.81
CA GLY A 118 -6.24 -34.48 -0.80
C GLY A 118 -7.30 -35.32 -1.54
N GLY A 119 -7.01 -36.60 -1.77
CA GLY A 119 -7.82 -37.45 -2.64
C GLY A 119 -7.12 -37.83 -3.95
N VAL A 120 -7.72 -38.76 -4.68
CA VAL A 120 -7.34 -39.07 -6.06
C VAL A 120 -8.22 -38.24 -6.99
N PHE A 121 -7.60 -37.51 -7.91
CA PHE A 121 -8.29 -36.64 -8.85
C PHE A 121 -8.07 -37.13 -10.28
N ALA A 122 -9.16 -37.32 -11.02
CA ALA A 122 -9.12 -37.44 -12.47
C ALA A 122 -8.82 -36.06 -13.07
N LYS A 123 -7.82 -35.98 -13.94
CA LYS A 123 -7.43 -34.75 -14.63
C LYS A 123 -7.90 -34.85 -16.08
N THR A 124 -8.77 -33.93 -16.48
CA THR A 124 -9.22 -33.79 -17.86
C THR A 124 -8.74 -32.46 -18.41
N PHE A 125 -8.04 -32.48 -19.53
CA PHE A 125 -7.61 -31.27 -20.23
C PHE A 125 -8.62 -30.95 -21.33
N ILE A 126 -9.15 -29.73 -21.31
CA ILE A 126 -10.12 -29.23 -22.28
C ILE A 126 -9.48 -28.00 -22.94
N ASP A 127 -9.17 -28.12 -24.23
CA ASP A 127 -8.78 -26.97 -25.04
C ASP A 127 -10.02 -26.10 -25.27
N ILE A 128 -9.98 -24.82 -24.86
CA ILE A 128 -11.05 -23.86 -25.21
C ILE A 128 -10.70 -23.15 -26.52
N ASP A 129 -9.47 -22.62 -26.58
CA ASP A 129 -9.00 -21.78 -27.69
C ASP A 129 -7.54 -22.11 -28.04
N ASP A 130 -7.01 -21.47 -29.07
CA ASP A 130 -5.61 -21.53 -29.47
C ASP A 130 -4.64 -21.07 -28.37
N LYS A 131 -5.13 -20.31 -27.39
CA LYS A 131 -4.32 -19.74 -26.30
C LYS A 131 -4.69 -20.27 -24.91
N THR A 132 -5.74 -21.08 -24.77
CA THR A 132 -6.33 -21.38 -23.46
C THR A 132 -6.65 -22.87 -23.30
N VAL A 133 -6.22 -23.46 -22.19
CA VAL A 133 -6.52 -24.83 -21.78
C VAL A 133 -7.07 -24.85 -20.37
N ILE A 134 -8.15 -25.59 -20.12
CA ILE A 134 -8.65 -25.89 -18.79
C ILE A 134 -8.16 -27.26 -18.36
N ASN A 135 -7.60 -27.36 -17.16
CA ASN A 135 -7.41 -28.61 -16.44
C ASN A 135 -8.52 -28.74 -15.40
N LEU A 136 -9.50 -29.58 -15.72
CA LEU A 136 -10.57 -29.97 -14.81
C LEU A 136 -10.09 -31.13 -13.94
N ARG A 137 -10.07 -30.90 -12.63
CA ARG A 137 -9.70 -31.89 -11.62
C ARG A 137 -10.96 -32.33 -10.90
N CYS A 138 -11.48 -33.50 -11.22
CA CYS A 138 -12.63 -34.10 -10.54
C CYS A 138 -12.13 -35.08 -9.48
N GLN A 139 -12.57 -34.91 -8.24
CA GLN A 139 -12.26 -35.85 -7.16
C GLN A 139 -12.97 -37.17 -7.41
N VAL A 140 -12.20 -38.24 -7.56
CA VAL A 140 -12.70 -39.61 -7.76
C VAL A 140 -12.74 -40.35 -6.44
N ILE A 141 -11.70 -40.20 -5.62
CA ILE A 141 -11.59 -40.86 -4.31
C ILE A 141 -11.32 -39.79 -3.26
N LYS A 142 -12.11 -39.80 -2.19
CA LYS A 142 -11.90 -38.87 -1.07
C LYS A 142 -10.68 -39.28 -0.24
N PRO A 143 -9.96 -38.33 0.38
CA PRO A 143 -8.78 -38.65 1.18
C PRO A 143 -9.04 -39.68 2.28
N GLN A 144 -10.26 -39.71 2.85
CA GLN A 144 -10.67 -40.67 3.87
C GLN A 144 -10.81 -42.11 3.36
N GLU A 145 -10.88 -42.30 2.04
CA GLU A 145 -11.15 -43.59 1.38
C GLU A 145 -9.90 -44.21 0.76
N ILE A 146 -8.76 -43.51 0.75
CA ILE A 146 -7.51 -43.99 0.11
C ILE A 146 -6.90 -45.19 0.86
N TRP A 147 -7.15 -45.31 2.16
CA TRP A 147 -6.51 -46.30 3.04
C TRP A 147 -7.50 -47.24 3.74
N LYS A 148 -8.75 -47.26 3.27
CA LYS A 148 -9.72 -48.30 3.65
C LYS A 148 -9.59 -49.48 2.70
#